data_AF-A0A7C8Z2A9-F1
#
_entry.id   AF-A0A7C8Z2A9-F1
#
_cell.length_a   1.000
_cell.length_b   1.000
_cell.length_c   1.000
_cell.angle_alpha   90.00
_cell.angle_beta   90.00
_cell.angle_gamma   90.00
#
_symmetry.space_group_name_H-M   'P 1'
#
loop_
_entity.id
_entity.type
_entity.pdbx_description
1 polymer ?
#
loop_
_entity_poly.entity_id
_entity_poly.type
_entity_poly.pdbx_seq_one_letter_code
_entity_poly.pdbx_strand_id
1 'polypeptide(L)'
;EHLTTLEKLVIWCGDELDFSADEDILWKALKNLQSLELGGMDKRVALPNGLRHLTNLRSLTLTDNLELEELPEWISCLSSLQQMELWGCRKLTSLPEGFRELTGLKK
;
A
#
# COMPACT_ATOMS: atom_id res chain seq x y z
N GLU A 1 14.98 14.64 -9.80
CA GLU A 1 13.67 15.01 -10.37
C GLU A 1 13.00 13.89 -11.20
N HIS A 2 13.41 12.61 -11.09
CA HIS A 2 12.95 11.54 -12.00
C HIS A 2 11.90 10.56 -11.43
N LEU A 3 11.47 10.71 -10.18
CA LEU A 3 10.50 9.79 -9.56
C LEU A 3 9.04 10.04 -10.00
N THR A 4 8.78 11.12 -10.72
CA THR A 4 7.44 11.47 -11.19
C THR A 4 6.97 10.61 -12.37
N THR A 5 7.84 9.83 -13.02
CA THR A 5 7.45 8.94 -14.13
C THR A 5 7.26 7.50 -13.68
N LEU A 6 7.46 7.20 -12.40
CA LEU A 6 7.41 5.84 -11.90
C LEU A 6 5.96 5.36 -11.84
N GLU A 7 5.62 4.39 -12.69
CA GLU A 7 4.28 3.78 -12.73
C GLU A 7 4.19 2.49 -11.91
N LYS A 8 5.32 1.79 -11.73
CA LYS A 8 5.41 0.56 -10.93
C LYS A 8 6.54 0.65 -9.92
N LEU A 9 6.23 0.31 -8.67
CA LEU A 9 7.18 0.28 -7.57
C LEU A 9 7.01 -1.03 -6.81
N VAL A 10 8.12 -1.68 -6.52
CA VAL A 10 8.16 -2.92 -5.76
C VAL A 10 9.11 -2.68 -4.59
N ILE A 11 8.63 -2.90 -3.36
CA ILE A 11 9.43 -2.77 -2.14
C ILE A 11 9.34 -4.09 -1.39
N TRP A 12 10.49 -4.75 -1.25
CA TRP A 12 10.66 -5.88 -0.36
C TRP A 12 11.44 -5.39 0.86
N CYS A 13 10.73 -5.18 1.97
CA CYS A 13 11.37 -4.97 3.25
C CYS A 13 11.75 -6.36 3.78
N GLY A 14 12.94 -6.53 4.35
CA GLY A 14 13.33 -7.78 5.01
C GLY A 14 13.37 -7.58 6.52
N ASP A 15 14.11 -6.54 6.96
CA ASP A 15 14.29 -6.31 8.40
C ASP A 15 14.65 -4.85 8.78
N GLU A 16 14.81 -3.91 7.84
CA GLU A 16 15.61 -2.69 8.11
C GLU A 16 15.04 -1.35 7.60
N LEU A 17 13.90 -1.32 6.92
CA LEU A 17 13.34 -0.03 6.47
C LEU A 17 12.48 0.58 7.59
N ASP A 18 13.14 1.39 8.42
CA ASP A 18 12.44 2.31 9.29
C ASP A 18 11.88 3.46 8.45
N PHE A 19 10.59 3.40 8.14
CA PHE A 19 9.89 4.49 7.49
C PHE A 19 9.42 5.57 8.51
N SER A 20 10.12 5.77 9.63
CA SER A 20 9.73 6.79 10.60
C SER A 20 9.99 8.22 10.08
N ALA A 21 8.94 9.04 10.16
CA ALA A 21 8.84 10.49 9.96
C ALA A 21 8.80 11.09 8.53
N ASP A 22 9.56 10.60 7.53
CA ASP A 22 9.63 11.25 6.19
C ASP A 22 8.84 10.53 5.05
N GLU A 23 7.95 9.59 5.41
CA GLU A 23 7.11 8.84 4.46
C GLU A 23 6.25 9.75 3.55
N ASP A 24 5.59 10.75 4.12
CA ASP A 24 4.59 11.56 3.41
C ASP A 24 5.20 12.30 2.21
N ILE A 25 6.45 12.76 2.33
CA ILE A 25 7.14 13.48 1.25
C ILE A 25 7.48 12.52 0.11
N LEU A 26 7.96 11.31 0.44
CA LEU A 26 8.33 10.29 -0.54
C LEU A 26 7.11 9.80 -1.33
N TRP A 27 6.04 9.42 -0.65
CA TRP A 27 4.84 8.89 -1.30
C TRP A 27 4.08 9.95 -2.09
N LYS A 28 4.08 11.21 -1.62
CA LYS A 28 3.50 12.34 -2.36
C LYS A 28 4.26 12.64 -3.65
N ALA A 29 5.55 12.34 -3.73
CA ALA A 29 6.32 12.48 -4.97
C ALA A 29 5.92 11.44 -6.04
N LEU A 30 5.41 10.27 -5.61
CA LEU A 30 5.02 9.14 -6.45
C LEU A 30 3.58 9.23 -6.97
N LYS A 31 3.12 10.43 -7.31
CA LYS A 31 1.74 10.70 -7.73
C LYS A 31 1.25 9.95 -8.98
N ASN A 32 2.17 9.46 -9.82
CA ASN A 32 1.86 8.76 -11.07
C ASN A 32 1.93 7.23 -10.95
N LEU A 33 2.15 6.73 -9.73
CA LEU A 33 2.24 5.30 -9.47
C LEU A 33 0.88 4.64 -9.73
N GLN A 34 0.90 3.58 -10.53
CA GLN A 34 -0.27 2.78 -10.90
C GLN A 34 -0.21 1.37 -10.29
N SER A 35 0.98 0.84 -10.02
CA SER A 35 1.18 -0.48 -9.43
C SER A 35 2.18 -0.40 -8.29
N LEU A 36 1.77 -0.91 -7.13
CA LEU A 36 2.60 -0.97 -5.94
C LEU A 36 2.58 -2.38 -5.38
N GLU A 37 3.77 -2.93 -5.16
CA GLU A 37 3.96 -4.21 -4.49
C GLU A 37 4.78 -3.98 -3.23
N LEU A 38 4.25 -4.39 -2.08
CA LEU A 38 4.92 -4.30 -0.78
C LEU A 38 5.02 -5.69 -0.17
N GLY A 39 6.21 -6.11 0.20
CA GLY A 39 6.37 -7.38 0.88
C GLY A 39 7.46 -7.44 1.94
N GLY A 40 7.40 -8.51 2.75
CA GLY A 40 8.34 -8.78 3.84
C GLY A 40 8.32 -7.73 4.95
N MET A 41 7.23 -6.99 5.13
CA MET A 41 7.09 -6.01 6.23
C MET A 41 6.80 -6.69 7.57
N ASP A 42 7.61 -7.68 7.94
CA ASP A 42 7.42 -8.56 9.11
C ASP A 42 7.63 -7.86 10.46
N LYS A 43 7.91 -6.56 10.47
CA LYS A 43 7.98 -5.72 11.68
C LYS A 43 6.82 -4.74 11.79
N ARG A 44 5.95 -4.66 10.77
CA ARG A 44 4.88 -3.66 10.72
C ARG A 44 3.51 -4.32 10.84
N VAL A 45 2.76 -3.85 11.82
CA VAL A 45 1.36 -4.20 12.01
C VAL A 45 0.41 -3.48 11.05
N ALA A 46 0.87 -2.39 10.43
CA ALA A 46 0.08 -1.54 9.54
C ALA A 46 0.93 -0.97 8.38
N LEU A 47 0.25 -0.61 7.29
CA LEU A 47 0.86 0.03 6.12
C LEU A 47 1.28 1.49 6.40
N PRO A 48 2.32 2.00 5.72
CA PRO A 48 2.75 3.39 5.85
C PRO A 48 1.65 4.40 5.47
N ASN A 49 1.47 5.44 6.28
CA ASN A 49 0.37 6.39 6.13
C ASN A 49 0.45 7.24 4.86
N GLY A 50 1.66 7.47 4.34
CA GLY A 50 1.85 8.28 3.15
C GLY A 50 1.29 7.65 1.87
N LEU A 51 1.01 6.34 1.86
CA LEU A 51 0.37 5.65 0.73
C LEU A 51 -1.01 6.21 0.39
N ARG A 52 -1.69 6.89 1.34
CA ARG A 52 -2.96 7.61 1.10
C ARG A 52 -2.87 8.62 -0.04
N HIS A 53 -1.67 9.09 -0.39
CA HIS A 53 -1.44 10.07 -1.45
C HIS A 53 -1.41 9.45 -2.85
N LEU A 54 -1.39 8.13 -2.98
CA LEU A 54 -1.31 7.40 -4.25
C LEU A 54 -2.68 7.25 -4.92
N THR A 55 -3.41 8.34 -5.13
CA THR A 55 -4.80 8.30 -5.63
C THR A 55 -4.95 7.76 -7.06
N ASN A 56 -3.85 7.67 -7.83
CA ASN A 56 -3.81 7.07 -9.17
C ASN A 56 -3.47 5.57 -9.17
N LEU A 57 -3.25 4.98 -7.99
CA LEU A 57 -2.90 3.57 -7.87
C LEU A 57 -4.04 2.69 -8.37
N ARG A 58 -3.73 1.74 -9.26
CA ARG A 58 -4.68 0.79 -9.86
C ARG A 58 -4.49 -0.62 -9.33
N SER A 59 -3.28 -0.98 -8.94
CA SER A 59 -2.92 -2.31 -8.44
C SER A 59 -2.10 -2.18 -7.16
N LEU A 60 -2.55 -2.87 -6.10
CA LEU A 60 -1.84 -2.98 -4.84
C LEU A 60 -1.67 -4.46 -4.48
N THR A 61 -0.42 -4.91 -4.40
CA THR A 61 -0.09 -6.28 -4.00
C THR A 61 0.67 -6.25 -2.69
N LEU A 62 0.18 -6.97 -1.69
CA LEU A 62 0.86 -7.18 -0.42
C LEU A 62 1.30 -8.64 -0.34
N THR A 63 2.60 -8.90 -0.19
CA THR A 63 3.17 -10.25 -0.20
C THR A 63 4.00 -10.51 1.04
N ASP A 64 3.79 -11.62 1.74
CA ASP A 64 4.58 -12.03 2.91
C ASP A 64 4.70 -10.93 3.97
N ASN A 65 3.60 -10.23 4.28
CA ASN A 65 3.54 -9.29 5.41
C ASN A 65 2.95 -10.02 6.62
N LEU A 66 3.81 -10.75 7.36
CA LEU A 66 3.36 -11.71 8.36
C LEU A 66 2.70 -11.06 9.58
N GLU A 67 3.12 -9.84 9.92
CA GLU A 67 2.65 -9.09 11.08
C GLU A 67 1.50 -8.11 10.76
N LEU A 68 1.12 -7.94 9.49
CA LEU A 68 0.06 -7.01 9.09
C LEU A 68 -1.30 -7.50 9.65
N GLU A 69 -1.87 -6.75 10.60
CA GLU A 69 -3.11 -7.13 11.31
C GLU A 69 -4.36 -6.54 10.63
N GLU A 70 -4.25 -5.30 10.15
CA GLU A 70 -5.33 -4.55 9.53
C GLU A 70 -4.83 -3.70 8.36
N LEU A 71 -5.72 -3.44 7.39
CA LEU A 71 -5.48 -2.38 6.41
C LEU A 71 -6.00 -1.06 7.00
N PRO A 72 -5.27 0.04 6.82
CA PRO A 72 -5.68 1.33 7.36
C PRO A 72 -6.90 1.92 6.62
N GLU A 73 -7.72 2.70 7.32
CA GLU A 73 -8.95 3.32 6.78
C GLU A 73 -8.71 4.21 5.56
N TRP A 74 -7.54 4.83 5.44
CA TRP A 74 -7.20 5.63 4.27
C TRP A 74 -7.14 4.83 2.97
N ILE A 75 -7.22 3.49 3.00
CA ILE A 75 -7.34 2.68 1.78
C ILE A 75 -8.48 3.15 0.89
N SER A 76 -9.57 3.69 1.46
CA SER A 76 -10.69 4.27 0.69
C SER A 76 -10.31 5.49 -0.14
N CYS A 77 -9.20 6.16 0.18
CA CYS A 77 -8.66 7.28 -0.59
C CYS A 77 -8.07 6.83 -1.95
N LEU A 78 -7.77 5.53 -2.11
CA LEU A 78 -7.26 4.94 -3.36
C LEU A 78 -8.42 4.71 -4.35
N SER A 79 -9.10 5.78 -4.74
CA SER A 79 -10.31 5.72 -5.59
C SER A 79 -10.10 5.11 -6.98
N SER A 80 -8.86 5.09 -7.48
CA SER A 80 -8.50 4.48 -8.76
C SER A 80 -8.16 2.98 -8.65
N LEU A 81 -8.19 2.40 -7.45
CA LEU A 81 -7.76 1.03 -7.22
C LEU A 81 -8.71 0.04 -7.91
N GLN A 82 -8.15 -0.83 -8.74
CA GLN A 82 -8.88 -1.83 -9.53
C GLN A 82 -8.54 -3.27 -9.13
N GLN A 83 -7.34 -3.49 -8.59
CA GLN A 83 -6.85 -4.80 -8.22
C GLN A 83 -6.14 -4.70 -6.87
N MET A 84 -6.50 -5.61 -5.96
CA MET A 84 -5.82 -5.76 -4.69
C MET A 84 -5.54 -7.24 -4.46
N GLU A 85 -4.28 -7.55 -4.19
CA GLU A 85 -3.83 -8.92 -3.94
C GLU A 85 -3.13 -9.01 -2.60
N LEU A 86 -3.43 -10.07 -1.86
CA LEU A 86 -2.89 -10.33 -0.53
C LEU A 86 -2.35 -11.76 -0.53
N TRP A 87 -1.04 -11.90 -0.47
CA TRP A 87 -0.33 -13.17 -0.47
C TRP A 87 0.46 -13.29 0.83
N GLY A 88 0.32 -14.38 1.58
CA GLY A 88 1.12 -14.60 2.79
C GLY A 88 0.83 -13.65 3.98
N CYS A 89 -0.18 -12.76 3.92
CA CYS A 89 -0.58 -11.90 5.03
C CYS A 89 -1.38 -12.66 6.10
N ARG A 90 -0.70 -13.40 6.99
CA ARG A 90 -1.34 -14.38 7.89
C ARG A 90 -2.14 -13.77 9.05
N LYS A 91 -1.77 -12.58 9.53
CA LYS A 91 -2.46 -11.90 10.65
C LYS A 91 -3.57 -10.96 10.22
N LEU A 92 -3.74 -10.74 8.91
CA LEU A 92 -4.77 -9.86 8.39
C LEU A 92 -6.13 -10.53 8.56
N THR A 93 -6.87 -10.13 9.60
CA THR A 93 -8.14 -10.78 10.00
C THR A 93 -9.36 -9.94 9.65
N SER A 94 -9.18 -8.66 9.40
CA SER A 94 -10.26 -7.72 9.09
C SER A 94 -9.87 -6.81 7.92
N LEU A 95 -10.89 -6.32 7.23
CA LEU A 95 -10.77 -5.23 6.27
C LEU A 95 -11.42 -3.98 6.89
N PRO A 96 -10.86 -2.78 6.66
CA PRO A 96 -11.40 -1.52 7.18
C PRO A 96 -12.79 -1.23 6.62
N GLU A 97 -13.56 -0.40 7.31
CA GLU A 97 -14.91 -0.05 6.85
C GLU A 97 -14.86 0.66 5.49
N GLY A 98 -13.86 1.52 5.29
CA GLY A 98 -13.58 2.21 4.03
C GLY A 98 -13.28 1.28 2.85
N PHE A 99 -13.03 -0.02 3.06
CA PHE A 99 -12.84 -0.97 1.97
C PHE A 99 -14.07 -1.08 1.07
N ARG A 100 -15.27 -0.84 1.62
CA ARG A 100 -16.53 -0.84 0.86
C ARG A 100 -16.65 0.34 -0.13
N GLU A 101 -15.88 1.40 0.09
CA GLU A 101 -15.88 2.60 -0.74
C GLU A 101 -15.03 2.43 -2.02
N LEU A 102 -14.24 1.34 -2.11
CA LEU A 102 -13.45 0.95 -3.27
C LEU A 102 -14.33 0.38 -4.39
N THR A 103 -15.22 1.22 -4.92
CA THR A 103 -16.17 0.86 -5.99
C THR A 103 -15.51 0.45 -7.30
N GLY A 104 -14.24 0.84 -7.51
CA GLY A 104 -13.43 0.48 -8.68
C GLY A 104 -12.80 -0.92 -8.62
N LEU A 105 -12.83 -1.57 -7.45
CA LEU A 105 -12.16 -2.86 -7.24
C LEU A 105 -12.89 -3.96 -8.02
N LYS A 106 -12.16 -4.62 -8.93
CA LYS A 106 -12.67 -5.74 -9.71
C LYS A 106 -12.76 -6.97 -8.80
N LYS A 107 -13.91 -7.65 -8.86
CA LYS A 107 -14.16 -8.92 -8.19
C LYS A 107 -13.40 -10.07 -8.83
#